data_AF-A0A7X6SQ71-F1
#
_entry.id   AF-A0A7X6SQ71-F1
#
_cell.length_a   1.000
_cell.length_b   1.000
_cell.length_c   1.000
_cell.angle_alpha   90.00
_cell.angle_beta   90.00
_cell.angle_gamma   90.00
#
_symmetry.space_group_name_H-M   'P 1'
#
loop_
_entity.id
_entity.type
_entity.pdbx_description
1 polymer ?
#
loop_
_entity_poly.entity_id
_entity_poly.type
_entity_poly.pdbx_seq_one_letter_code
_entity_poly.pdbx_strand_id
1 'polypeptide(L)'
;MLTILYFLVFIFSMALASLGIFLSLRLRNNYRLETFNFLLYFQVFIFTFGFYGIWGQVLIKTFLTPYLSDGLQTRFSNISLLMGLPFLVFAWLMLLLFSSSIAGRQKVRYFVPGFLIMNFSLLFLLGYFIAQQGSAGPESLIRNYYIIMNLSYVLLASYIIRLSVRSRILTRKQDIRIPALLLSLITAIQCVPLVFYTTESWIGLIFIFVFFSGNVFSLFS
;
A
#
# COMPACT_ATOMS: atom_id res chain seq x y z
N MET A 1 28.01 7.95 2.28
CA MET A 1 27.22 8.25 1.07
C MET A 1 25.81 7.67 1.13
N LEU A 2 25.61 6.38 1.45
CA LEU A 2 24.27 5.77 1.54
C LEU A 2 23.31 6.49 2.51
N THR A 3 23.78 6.98 3.66
CA THR A 3 22.96 7.72 4.63
C THR A 3 22.31 8.98 4.06
N ILE A 4 23.05 9.75 3.25
CA ILE A 4 22.53 10.96 2.57
C ILE A 4 21.43 10.56 1.60
N LEU A 5 21.61 9.44 0.89
CA LEU A 5 20.62 8.93 -0.05
C LEU A 5 19.35 8.45 0.69
N TYR A 6 19.46 7.84 1.86
CA TYR A 6 18.29 7.55 2.72
C TYR A 6 17.53 8.83 3.09
N PHE A 7 18.21 9.89 3.53
CA PHE A 7 17.56 11.17 3.84
C PHE A 7 16.89 11.80 2.62
N LEU A 8 17.54 11.79 1.46
CA LEU A 8 16.96 12.30 0.22
C LEU A 8 15.68 11.53 -0.15
N VAL A 9 15.73 10.19 -0.19
CA VAL A 9 14.56 9.36 -0.51
C VAL A 9 13.44 9.55 0.52
N PHE A 10 13.79 9.78 1.79
CA PHE A 10 12.82 10.10 2.84
C PHE A 10 12.09 11.42 2.57
N ILE A 11 12.83 12.49 2.27
CA ILE A 11 12.27 13.80 1.93
C ILE A 11 11.38 13.69 0.69
N PHE A 12 11.83 12.99 -0.35
CA PHE A 12 11.02 12.75 -1.54
C PHE A 12 9.75 11.96 -1.23
N SER A 13 9.83 10.96 -0.35
CA SER A 13 8.66 10.18 0.10
C SER A 13 7.63 11.06 0.82
N MET A 14 8.08 11.99 1.68
CA MET A 14 7.20 12.97 2.34
C MET A 14 6.56 13.94 1.34
N ALA A 15 7.33 14.45 0.38
CA ALA A 15 6.83 15.35 -0.65
C ALA A 15 5.77 14.65 -1.53
N LEU A 16 6.05 13.42 -1.96
CA LEU A 16 5.14 12.58 -2.74
C LEU A 16 3.86 12.27 -1.95
N ALA A 17 3.98 11.83 -0.70
CA ALA A 17 2.82 11.54 0.14
C ALA A 17 1.92 12.78 0.32
N SER A 18 2.53 13.94 0.59
CA SER A 18 1.82 15.21 0.72
C SER A 18 1.12 15.59 -0.57
N LEU A 19 1.79 15.44 -1.71
CA LEU A 19 1.22 15.70 -3.04
C LEU A 19 0.03 14.78 -3.34
N GLY A 20 0.14 13.47 -3.10
CA GLY A 20 -0.94 12.51 -3.33
C GLY A 20 -2.18 12.77 -2.48
N ILE A 21 -1.99 13.12 -1.20
CA ILE A 21 -3.08 13.51 -0.31
C ILE A 21 -3.71 14.84 -0.77
N PHE A 22 -2.90 15.84 -1.10
CA PHE A 22 -3.39 17.14 -1.55
C PHE A 22 -4.20 17.05 -2.86
N LEU A 23 -3.73 16.26 -3.82
CA LEU A 23 -4.45 16.01 -5.07
C LEU A 23 -5.81 15.33 -4.78
N SER A 24 -5.85 14.35 -3.87
CA SER A 24 -7.11 13.69 -3.47
C SER A 24 -8.08 14.65 -2.78
N LEU A 25 -7.57 15.51 -1.91
CA LEU A 25 -8.35 16.57 -1.26
C LEU A 25 -8.95 17.53 -2.30
N ARG A 26 -8.15 17.95 -3.29
CA ARG A 26 -8.60 18.83 -4.37
C ARG A 26 -9.71 18.18 -5.19
N LEU A 27 -9.58 16.90 -5.56
CA LEU A 27 -10.64 16.16 -6.27
C LEU A 27 -11.92 16.08 -5.43
N ARG A 28 -11.81 15.73 -4.15
CA ARG A 28 -12.94 15.69 -3.22
C ARG A 28 -13.66 17.04 -3.16
N ASN A 29 -12.92 18.14 -3.02
CA ASN A 29 -13.49 19.48 -2.89
C ASN A 29 -14.15 19.98 -4.18
N ASN A 30 -13.57 19.64 -5.34
CA ASN A 30 -14.07 20.06 -6.66
C ASN A 30 -15.34 19.30 -7.07
N TYR A 31 -15.36 17.98 -6.91
CA TYR A 31 -16.46 17.15 -7.39
C TYR A 31 -17.52 16.84 -6.31
N ARG A 32 -17.18 16.96 -5.01
CA ARG A 32 -18.07 16.73 -3.85
C ARG A 32 -18.82 15.39 -3.84
N LEU A 33 -18.26 14.38 -4.51
CA LEU A 33 -18.82 13.02 -4.52
C LEU A 33 -18.20 12.17 -3.40
N GLU A 34 -19.03 11.33 -2.77
CA GLU A 34 -18.57 10.36 -1.75
C GLU A 34 -17.43 9.46 -2.26
N THR A 35 -17.39 9.18 -3.57
CA THR A 35 -16.35 8.39 -4.23
C THR A 35 -14.94 8.88 -3.88
N PHE A 36 -14.72 10.20 -3.91
CA PHE A 36 -13.41 10.78 -3.65
C PHE A 36 -13.01 10.76 -2.17
N ASN A 37 -13.96 10.51 -1.25
CA ASN A 37 -13.60 10.23 0.14
C ASN A 37 -12.86 8.90 0.27
N PHE A 38 -13.29 7.87 -0.47
CA PHE A 38 -12.59 6.58 -0.48
C PHE A 38 -11.18 6.72 -1.06
N LEU A 39 -11.00 7.52 -2.12
CA LEU A 39 -9.69 7.82 -2.67
C LEU A 39 -8.79 8.53 -1.65
N LEU A 40 -9.31 9.54 -0.97
CA LEU A 40 -8.58 10.26 0.06
C LEU A 40 -8.14 9.33 1.19
N TYR A 41 -9.05 8.49 1.69
CA TYR A 41 -8.71 7.54 2.75
C TYR A 41 -7.72 6.47 2.27
N PHE A 42 -7.82 6.00 1.02
CA PHE A 42 -6.81 5.14 0.43
C PHE A 42 -5.41 5.77 0.51
N GLN A 43 -5.26 7.02 0.05
CA GLN A 43 -3.98 7.74 0.09
C GLN A 43 -3.44 7.90 1.52
N VAL A 44 -4.30 8.30 2.46
CA VAL A 44 -3.91 8.43 3.87
C VAL A 44 -3.42 7.10 4.43
N PHE A 45 -4.18 6.02 4.23
CA PHE A 45 -3.83 4.71 4.77
C PHE A 45 -2.60 4.10 4.11
N ILE A 46 -2.46 4.19 2.80
CA ILE A 46 -1.31 3.62 2.08
C ILE A 46 -0.01 4.34 2.45
N PHE A 47 -0.02 5.67 2.58
CA PHE A 47 1.17 6.40 3.03
C PHE A 47 1.45 6.21 4.52
N THR A 48 0.42 6.04 5.34
CA THR A 48 0.61 5.66 6.75
C THR A 48 1.32 4.30 6.84
N PHE A 49 0.90 3.30 6.07
CA PHE A 49 1.65 2.05 5.94
C PHE A 49 3.08 2.27 5.42
N GLY A 50 3.26 3.15 4.43
CA GLY A 50 4.58 3.53 3.92
C GLY A 50 5.53 4.05 4.98
N PHE A 51 5.04 4.94 5.86
CA PHE A 51 5.87 5.52 6.91
C PHE A 51 6.06 4.57 8.10
N TYR A 52 4.99 4.00 8.65
CA TYR A 52 5.07 3.15 9.84
C TYR A 52 5.63 1.75 9.54
N GLY A 53 5.22 1.17 8.41
CA GLY A 53 5.62 -0.17 8.01
C GLY A 53 6.98 -0.20 7.32
N ILE A 54 7.17 0.59 6.26
CA ILE A 54 8.38 0.53 5.42
C ILE A 54 9.49 1.41 6.00
N TRP A 55 9.25 2.71 6.15
CA TRP A 55 10.26 3.63 6.70
C TRP A 55 10.62 3.32 8.15
N GLY A 56 9.67 2.88 8.96
CA GLY A 56 9.95 2.46 10.34
C GLY A 56 11.00 1.36 10.41
N GLN A 57 10.95 0.35 9.53
CA GLN A 57 11.99 -0.68 9.45
C GLN A 57 13.34 -0.11 9.01
N VAL A 58 13.35 0.74 7.98
CA VAL A 58 14.59 1.38 7.51
C VAL A 58 15.22 2.22 8.61
N LEU A 59 14.42 3.01 9.34
CA LEU A 59 14.92 3.84 10.42
C LEU A 59 15.59 3.01 11.52
N ILE A 60 14.94 1.91 11.93
CA ILE A 60 15.48 1.00 12.94
C ILE A 60 16.77 0.33 12.45
N LYS A 61 16.78 -0.21 11.23
CA LYS A 61 17.92 -0.96 10.67
C LYS A 61 19.09 -0.10 10.22
N THR A 62 18.87 1.16 9.90
CA THR A 62 19.92 2.04 9.38
C THR A 62 20.48 2.97 10.46
N PHE A 63 19.64 3.48 11.36
CA PHE A 63 20.06 4.50 12.33
C PHE A 63 20.13 3.99 13.78
N LEU A 64 19.29 3.02 14.17
CA LEU A 64 19.28 2.51 15.54
C LEU A 64 20.21 1.31 15.76
N THR A 65 20.73 0.69 14.69
CA THR A 65 21.64 -0.46 14.75
C THR A 65 22.85 -0.27 15.67
N PRO A 66 23.55 0.89 15.68
CA PRO A 66 24.68 1.08 16.60
C PRO A 66 24.29 1.12 18.08
N TYR A 67 22.99 1.26 18.39
CA TYR A 67 22.46 1.45 19.73
C TYR A 67 21.66 0.25 20.25
N LEU A 68 21.48 -0.80 19.44
CA LEU A 68 20.65 -1.97 19.76
C LEU A 68 21.46 -3.25 19.61
N SER A 69 21.23 -4.22 20.52
CA SER A 69 21.71 -5.59 20.31
C SER A 69 20.95 -6.28 19.18
N ASP A 70 21.59 -7.21 18.47
CA ASP A 70 21.03 -7.88 17.28
C ASP A 70 19.65 -8.53 17.55
N GLY A 71 19.45 -9.08 18.75
CA GLY A 71 18.18 -9.66 19.17
C GLY A 71 17.05 -8.65 19.42
N LEU A 72 17.39 -7.42 19.83
CA LEU A 72 16.40 -6.33 19.99
C LEU A 72 16.08 -5.70 18.64
N GLN A 73 17.09 -5.49 17.78
CA GLN A 73 16.93 -4.88 16.46
C GLN A 73 15.91 -5.63 15.59
N THR A 74 16.02 -6.96 15.53
CA THR A 74 15.10 -7.83 14.78
C THR A 74 13.67 -7.74 15.30
N ARG A 75 13.48 -7.73 16.63
CA ARG A 75 12.16 -7.58 17.26
C ARG A 75 11.52 -6.23 16.96
N PHE A 76 12.25 -5.14 17.12
CA PHE A 76 11.75 -3.79 16.84
C PHE A 76 11.39 -3.60 15.36
N SER A 77 12.22 -4.10 14.44
CA SER A 77 11.93 -4.06 13.00
C SER A 77 10.65 -4.84 12.66
N ASN A 78 10.45 -6.00 13.28
CA ASN A 78 9.24 -6.81 13.07
C ASN A 78 7.99 -6.13 13.63
N ILE A 79 8.08 -5.49 14.81
CA ILE A 79 6.97 -4.75 15.41
C ILE A 79 6.55 -3.57 14.52
N SER A 80 7.51 -2.80 14.01
CA SER A 80 7.22 -1.66 13.13
C SER A 80 6.38 -2.06 11.92
N LEU A 81 6.76 -3.16 11.30
CA LEU A 81 6.08 -3.65 10.11
C LEU A 81 4.75 -4.32 10.42
N LEU A 82 4.62 -5.03 11.56
CA LEU A 82 3.34 -5.53 12.04
C LEU A 82 2.34 -4.40 12.33
N MET A 83 2.81 -3.29 12.94
CA MET A 83 2.00 -2.09 13.20
C MET A 83 1.55 -1.40 11.90
N GLY A 84 2.29 -1.56 10.81
CA GLY A 84 1.92 -1.04 9.49
C GLY A 84 0.76 -1.80 8.83
N LEU A 85 0.66 -3.12 9.04
CA LEU A 85 -0.27 -3.98 8.29
C LEU A 85 -1.76 -3.62 8.43
N PRO A 86 -2.29 -3.22 9.60
CA PRO A 86 -3.66 -2.75 9.70
C PRO A 86 -3.97 -1.60 8.74
N PHE A 87 -3.05 -0.63 8.60
CA PHE A 87 -3.23 0.49 7.67
C PHE A 87 -3.27 0.01 6.22
N LEU A 88 -2.44 -0.98 5.87
CA LEU A 88 -2.46 -1.58 4.53
C LEU A 88 -3.79 -2.27 4.23
N VAL A 89 -4.36 -3.02 5.19
CA VAL A 89 -5.69 -3.63 5.05
C VAL A 89 -6.77 -2.57 4.81
N PHE A 90 -6.74 -1.46 5.57
CA PHE A 90 -7.66 -0.35 5.33
C PHE A 90 -7.43 0.34 3.99
N ALA A 91 -6.18 0.46 3.53
CA ALA A 91 -5.89 0.98 2.20
C ALA A 91 -6.55 0.10 1.13
N TRP A 92 -6.36 -1.21 1.16
CA TRP A 92 -7.01 -2.11 0.19
C TRP A 92 -8.54 -2.05 0.24
N LEU A 93 -9.13 -1.95 1.44
CA LEU A 93 -10.57 -1.74 1.57
C LEU A 93 -11.02 -0.46 0.85
N MET A 94 -10.34 0.65 1.10
CA MET A 94 -10.68 1.94 0.50
C MET A 94 -10.49 1.93 -1.01
N LEU A 95 -9.47 1.25 -1.52
CA LEU A 95 -9.27 1.04 -2.95
C LEU A 95 -10.46 0.30 -3.58
N LEU A 96 -10.91 -0.80 -2.97
CA LEU A 96 -12.05 -1.57 -3.50
C LEU A 96 -13.36 -0.79 -3.44
N LEU A 97 -13.59 -0.03 -2.35
CA LEU A 97 -14.76 0.85 -2.22
C LEU A 97 -14.74 1.97 -3.26
N PHE A 98 -13.57 2.56 -3.50
CA PHE A 98 -13.36 3.55 -4.55
C PHE A 98 -13.67 2.96 -5.93
N SER A 99 -13.07 1.82 -6.27
CA SER A 99 -13.29 1.11 -7.53
C SER A 99 -14.76 0.75 -7.75
N SER A 100 -15.44 0.23 -6.72
CA SER A 100 -16.86 -0.12 -6.76
C SER A 100 -17.74 1.12 -6.97
N SER A 101 -17.40 2.23 -6.29
CA SER A 101 -18.11 3.50 -6.40
C SER A 101 -17.96 4.13 -7.80
N ILE A 102 -16.76 4.11 -8.39
CA ILE A 102 -16.56 4.51 -9.80
C ILE A 102 -17.32 3.61 -10.76
N ALA A 103 -17.36 2.31 -10.50
CA ALA A 103 -18.09 1.35 -11.32
C ALA A 103 -19.63 1.52 -11.23
N GLY A 104 -20.13 2.40 -10.35
CA GLY A 104 -21.55 2.65 -10.14
C GLY A 104 -22.26 1.48 -9.45
N ARG A 105 -21.52 0.62 -8.74
CA ARG A 105 -22.10 -0.52 -8.01
C ARG A 105 -22.62 -0.07 -6.66
N GLN A 106 -23.71 -0.67 -6.21
CA GLN A 106 -24.29 -0.38 -4.91
C GLN A 106 -23.45 -0.99 -3.78
N LYS A 107 -23.46 -0.35 -2.61
CA LYS A 107 -22.76 -0.82 -1.41
C LYS A 107 -23.42 -2.12 -0.93
N VAL A 108 -22.67 -3.23 -0.92
CA VAL A 108 -23.12 -4.49 -0.33
C VAL A 108 -22.97 -4.42 1.18
N ARG A 109 -24.07 -4.57 1.93
CA ARG A 109 -24.14 -4.37 3.39
C ARG A 109 -23.05 -5.13 4.18
N TYR A 110 -22.76 -6.37 3.77
CA TYR A 110 -21.84 -7.26 4.48
C TYR A 110 -20.41 -7.27 3.91
N PHE A 111 -20.13 -6.47 2.87
CA PHE A 111 -18.80 -6.47 2.25
C PHE A 111 -17.71 -5.97 3.19
N VAL A 112 -17.92 -4.83 3.85
CA VAL A 112 -16.94 -4.23 4.78
C VAL A 112 -16.63 -5.17 5.97
N PRO A 113 -17.61 -5.64 6.76
CA PRO A 113 -17.30 -6.53 7.88
C PRO A 113 -16.68 -7.86 7.41
N GLY A 114 -17.17 -8.43 6.30
CA GLY A 114 -16.58 -9.66 5.74
C GLY A 114 -15.13 -9.49 5.31
N PHE A 115 -14.81 -8.37 4.65
CA PHE A 115 -13.45 -8.03 4.24
C PHE A 115 -12.51 -7.90 5.44
N LEU A 116 -12.94 -7.20 6.50
CA LEU A 116 -12.14 -6.99 7.70
C LEU A 116 -11.92 -8.32 8.44
N ILE A 117 -12.97 -9.11 8.67
CA ILE A 117 -12.86 -10.41 9.35
C ILE A 117 -11.87 -11.30 8.59
N MET A 118 -12.01 -11.40 7.26
CA MET A 118 -11.10 -12.20 6.44
C MET A 118 -9.63 -11.72 6.57
N ASN A 119 -9.36 -10.44 6.39
CA ASN A 119 -7.99 -9.92 6.41
C ASN A 119 -7.35 -10.00 7.79
N PHE A 120 -8.07 -9.62 8.85
CA PHE A 120 -7.54 -9.71 10.21
C PHE A 120 -7.37 -11.15 10.67
N SER A 121 -8.20 -12.09 10.19
CA SER A 121 -7.96 -13.53 10.40
C SER A 121 -6.67 -13.99 9.71
N LEU A 122 -6.42 -13.57 8.47
CA LEU A 122 -5.17 -13.87 7.77
C LEU A 122 -3.96 -13.25 8.47
N LEU A 123 -4.06 -12.01 8.96
CA LEU A 123 -3.00 -11.37 9.75
C LEU A 123 -2.74 -12.09 11.06
N PHE A 124 -3.80 -12.55 11.74
CA PHE A 124 -3.68 -13.33 12.97
C PHE A 124 -2.97 -14.66 12.72
N LEU A 125 -3.37 -15.39 11.67
CA LEU A 125 -2.71 -16.63 11.26
C LEU A 125 -1.24 -16.39 10.91
N LEU A 126 -0.94 -15.32 10.18
CA LEU A 126 0.42 -14.94 9.84
C LEU A 126 1.26 -14.64 11.09
N GLY A 127 0.71 -13.89 12.05
CA GLY A 127 1.35 -13.63 13.34
C GLY A 127 1.60 -14.91 14.16
N TYR A 128 0.64 -15.85 14.14
CA TYR A 128 0.77 -17.15 14.78
C TYR A 128 1.89 -18.00 14.17
N PHE A 129 1.99 -18.07 12.83
CA PHE A 129 3.06 -18.78 12.15
C PHE A 129 4.44 -18.17 12.44
N ILE A 130 4.53 -16.84 12.50
CA ILE A 130 5.76 -16.13 12.89
C ILE A 130 6.17 -16.50 14.31
N ALA A 131 5.22 -16.56 15.25
CA ALA A 131 5.49 -16.91 16.63
C ALA A 131 5.96 -18.37 16.80
N GLN A 132 5.45 -19.30 15.98
CA GLN A 132 5.82 -20.71 16.06
C GLN A 132 7.14 -21.06 15.36
N GLN A 133 7.45 -20.45 14.22
CA GLN A 133 8.53 -20.96 13.37
C GLN A 133 9.94 -20.61 13.85
N GLY A 134 10.14 -19.68 14.80
CA GLY A 134 11.40 -19.40 15.53
C GLY A 134 12.67 -19.10 14.69
N SER A 135 12.64 -19.32 13.38
CA SER A 135 13.81 -19.47 12.50
C SER A 135 13.51 -19.11 11.03
N ALA A 136 12.26 -19.20 10.56
CA ALA A 136 11.85 -18.59 9.30
C ALA A 136 11.77 -17.07 9.48
N GLY A 137 12.62 -16.31 8.78
CA GLY A 137 12.70 -14.86 8.88
C GLY A 137 11.33 -14.20 8.67
N PRO A 138 10.75 -13.50 9.68
CA PRO A 138 9.41 -12.91 9.62
C PRO A 138 9.24 -11.94 8.42
N GLU A 139 10.35 -11.31 8.04
CA GLU A 139 10.45 -10.43 6.89
C GLU A 139 10.06 -11.11 5.57
N SER A 140 10.46 -12.36 5.37
CA SER A 140 10.15 -13.11 4.15
C SER A 140 8.66 -13.45 4.03
N LEU A 141 8.04 -13.86 5.15
CA LEU A 141 6.61 -14.17 5.22
C LEU A 141 5.77 -12.93 4.97
N ILE A 142 6.11 -11.81 5.62
CA ILE A 142 5.32 -10.58 5.48
C ILE A 142 5.52 -9.95 4.10
N ARG A 143 6.73 -10.05 3.53
CA ARG A 143 6.98 -9.67 2.14
C ARG A 143 6.11 -10.46 1.17
N ASN A 144 6.05 -11.78 1.31
CA ASN A 144 5.24 -12.62 0.42
C ASN A 144 3.75 -12.33 0.60
N TYR A 145 3.29 -12.14 1.84
CA TYR A 145 1.94 -11.68 2.14
C TYR A 145 1.62 -10.36 1.45
N TYR A 146 2.51 -9.36 1.57
CA TYR A 146 2.35 -8.07 0.90
C TYR A 146 2.23 -8.26 -0.62
N ILE A 147 3.14 -8.98 -1.26
CA ILE A 147 3.12 -9.19 -2.72
C ILE A 147 1.80 -9.83 -3.16
N ILE A 148 1.42 -10.95 -2.55
CA ILE A 148 0.24 -11.73 -2.94
C ILE A 148 -1.03 -10.90 -2.74
N MET A 149 -1.21 -10.32 -1.56
CA MET A 149 -2.43 -9.60 -1.21
C MET A 149 -2.54 -8.28 -1.97
N ASN A 150 -1.44 -7.54 -2.10
CA ASN A 150 -1.43 -6.28 -2.84
C ASN A 150 -1.75 -6.51 -4.32
N LEU A 151 -1.14 -7.51 -4.97
CA LEU A 151 -1.47 -7.87 -6.35
C LEU A 151 -2.93 -8.31 -6.47
N SER A 152 -3.41 -9.17 -5.56
CA SER A 152 -4.79 -9.68 -5.59
C SER A 152 -5.81 -8.55 -5.50
N TYR A 153 -5.64 -7.62 -4.57
CA TYR A 153 -6.58 -6.52 -4.38
C TYR A 153 -6.51 -5.46 -5.46
N VAL A 154 -5.33 -5.12 -5.96
CA VAL A 154 -5.20 -4.18 -7.08
C VAL A 154 -5.76 -4.79 -8.37
N LEU A 155 -5.52 -6.08 -8.64
CA LEU A 155 -6.11 -6.76 -9.79
C LEU A 155 -7.64 -6.82 -9.68
N LEU A 156 -8.16 -7.10 -8.48
CA LEU A 156 -9.60 -7.06 -8.22
C LEU A 156 -10.18 -5.65 -8.41
N ALA A 157 -9.52 -4.62 -7.88
CA ALA A 157 -9.90 -3.21 -8.05
C ALA A 157 -9.93 -2.82 -9.54
N SER A 158 -8.87 -3.14 -10.27
CA SER A 158 -8.76 -2.92 -11.71
C SER A 158 -9.84 -3.66 -12.50
N TYR A 159 -10.15 -4.90 -12.12
CA TYR A 159 -11.23 -5.69 -12.72
C TYR A 159 -12.61 -5.07 -12.48
N ILE A 160 -12.89 -4.61 -11.25
CA ILE A 160 -14.15 -3.94 -10.89
C ILE A 160 -14.33 -2.67 -11.74
N ILE A 161 -13.28 -1.85 -11.88
CA ILE A 161 -13.32 -0.63 -12.69
C ILE A 161 -13.60 -0.95 -14.17
N ARG A 162 -12.95 -1.99 -14.71
CA ARG A 162 -13.14 -2.43 -16.10
C ARG A 162 -14.57 -2.90 -16.40
N LEU A 163 -15.22 -3.54 -15.43
CA LEU A 163 -16.61 -3.97 -15.53
C LEU A 163 -17.63 -2.83 -15.31
N SER A 164 -17.21 -1.56 -15.32
CA SER A 164 -18.14 -0.44 -15.15
C SER A 164 -19.11 -0.34 -16.34
N VAL A 165 -20.39 -0.64 -16.09
CA VAL A 165 -21.44 -0.63 -17.12
C VAL A 165 -21.97 0.79 -17.34
N ARG A 166 -21.89 1.67 -16.32
CA ARG A 166 -22.56 2.97 -16.33
C ARG A 166 -21.96 3.98 -15.33
N SER A 167 -20.66 4.28 -15.44
CA SER A 167 -20.08 5.43 -14.72
C SER A 167 -20.76 6.72 -15.22
N ARG A 168 -21.53 7.39 -14.36
CA ARG A 168 -22.07 8.74 -14.63
C ARG A 168 -21.07 9.86 -14.30
N ILE A 169 -19.94 9.52 -13.66
CA ILE A 169 -19.00 10.47 -13.05
C ILE A 169 -17.87 10.84 -14.02
N LEU A 170 -17.43 9.88 -14.85
CA LEU A 170 -16.46 10.09 -15.92
C LEU A 170 -17.20 9.88 -17.24
N THR A 171 -17.41 10.97 -17.97
CA THR A 171 -18.30 11.12 -19.15
C THR A 171 -17.89 10.28 -20.37
N ARG A 172 -16.79 9.53 -20.32
CA ARG A 172 -16.33 8.67 -21.43
C ARG A 172 -15.87 7.30 -20.94
N LYS A 173 -16.49 6.23 -21.45
CA LYS A 173 -16.11 4.82 -21.19
C LYS A 173 -14.65 4.49 -21.52
N GLN A 174 -14.01 5.24 -22.43
CA GLN A 174 -12.59 5.07 -22.80
C GLN A 174 -11.64 5.61 -21.73
N ASP A 175 -12.01 6.66 -21.00
CA ASP A 175 -11.13 7.32 -20.01
C ASP A 175 -10.97 6.53 -18.71
N ILE A 176 -11.80 5.49 -18.48
CA ILE A 176 -11.78 4.71 -17.24
C ILE A 176 -10.89 3.46 -17.36
N ARG A 177 -10.67 2.96 -18.59
CA ARG A 177 -9.90 1.73 -18.85
C ARG A 177 -8.40 1.94 -18.67
N ILE A 178 -7.90 3.12 -19.04
CA ILE A 178 -6.50 3.51 -18.93
C ILE A 178 -6.06 3.59 -17.45
N PRO A 179 -6.75 4.32 -16.56
CA PRO A 179 -6.44 4.35 -15.13
C PRO A 179 -6.47 2.97 -14.48
N ALA A 180 -7.46 2.12 -14.83
CA ALA A 180 -7.55 0.76 -14.29
C ALA A 180 -6.33 -0.11 -14.68
N LEU A 181 -5.83 0.04 -15.91
CA LEU A 181 -4.67 -0.69 -16.39
C LEU A 181 -3.38 -0.15 -15.76
N LEU A 182 -3.24 1.18 -15.69
CA LEU A 182 -2.11 1.85 -15.03
C LEU A 182 -2.00 1.44 -13.56
N LEU A 183 -3.11 1.40 -12.82
CA LEU A 183 -3.14 0.93 -11.43
C LEU A 183 -2.55 -0.47 -11.28
N SER A 184 -2.96 -1.42 -12.13
CA SER A 184 -2.42 -2.78 -12.12
C SER A 184 -0.95 -2.85 -12.53
N LEU A 185 -0.54 -2.05 -13.51
CA LEU A 185 0.81 -2.06 -14.06
C LEU A 185 1.82 -1.45 -13.07
N ILE A 186 1.48 -0.31 -12.47
CA ILE A 186 2.28 0.36 -11.44
C ILE A 186 2.48 -0.56 -10.25
N THR A 187 1.43 -1.23 -9.79
CA THR A 187 1.52 -2.15 -8.66
C THR A 187 2.37 -3.38 -9.00
N ALA A 188 2.25 -3.92 -10.21
CA ALA A 188 3.11 -5.01 -10.66
C ALA A 188 4.58 -4.59 -10.66
N ILE A 189 4.90 -3.41 -11.23
CA ILE A 189 6.24 -2.83 -11.23
C ILE A 189 6.76 -2.64 -9.79
N GLN A 190 5.89 -2.22 -8.86
CA GLN A 190 6.26 -2.02 -7.47
C GLN A 190 6.59 -3.34 -6.74
N CYS A 191 5.99 -4.45 -7.13
CA CYS A 191 6.28 -5.76 -6.55
C CYS A 191 7.59 -6.37 -7.08
N VAL A 192 8.07 -5.95 -8.27
CA VAL A 192 9.30 -6.49 -8.88
C VAL A 192 10.54 -6.32 -7.96
N PRO A 193 10.84 -5.12 -7.42
CA PRO A 193 11.96 -4.96 -6.49
C PRO A 193 11.89 -5.86 -5.26
N LEU A 194 10.69 -6.13 -4.72
CA LEU A 194 10.54 -6.99 -3.54
C LEU A 194 10.94 -8.44 -3.81
N VAL A 195 10.72 -8.95 -5.03
CA VAL A 195 11.15 -10.30 -5.42
C VAL A 195 12.66 -10.44 -5.34
N PHE A 196 13.40 -9.39 -5.72
CA PHE A 196 14.86 -9.36 -5.71
C PHE A 196 15.48 -8.85 -4.40
N TYR A 197 14.67 -8.46 -3.41
CA TYR A 197 15.13 -7.87 -2.15
C TYR A 197 16.00 -8.82 -1.28
N THR A 198 16.09 -10.11 -1.62
CA THR A 198 16.94 -11.06 -0.89
C THR A 198 18.44 -10.84 -1.07
N THR A 199 18.89 -10.16 -2.13
CA THR A 199 20.30 -10.10 -2.50
C THR A 199 21.00 -8.78 -2.18
N GLU A 200 20.27 -7.65 -2.09
CA GLU A 200 20.91 -6.33 -2.09
C GLU A 200 20.10 -5.24 -1.34
N SER A 201 20.74 -4.51 -0.42
CA SER A 201 20.08 -3.50 0.45
C SER A 201 19.59 -2.25 -0.29
N TRP A 202 20.22 -1.89 -1.42
CA TRP A 202 19.81 -0.75 -2.26
C TRP A 202 18.51 -1.01 -3.03
N ILE A 203 18.11 -2.27 -3.22
CA ILE A 203 16.82 -2.63 -3.82
C ILE A 203 15.65 -2.16 -2.94
N GLY A 204 15.84 -2.13 -1.61
CA GLY A 204 14.84 -1.59 -0.69
C GLY A 204 14.55 -0.10 -0.89
N LEU A 205 15.58 0.68 -1.24
CA LEU A 205 15.42 2.11 -1.55
C LEU A 205 14.68 2.34 -2.86
N ILE A 206 14.97 1.52 -3.88
CA ILE A 206 14.21 1.52 -5.14
C ILE A 206 12.75 1.17 -4.87
N PHE A 207 12.49 0.13 -4.08
CA PHE A 207 11.15 -0.26 -3.68
C PHE A 207 10.39 0.90 -3.02
N ILE A 208 11.02 1.59 -2.05
CA ILE A 208 10.41 2.74 -1.35
C ILE A 208 10.06 3.84 -2.35
N PHE A 209 11.00 4.22 -3.21
CA PHE A 209 10.77 5.27 -4.19
C PHE A 209 9.62 4.90 -5.15
N VAL A 210 9.62 3.67 -5.68
CA VAL A 210 8.56 3.18 -6.57
C VAL A 210 7.22 3.07 -5.84
N PHE A 211 7.21 2.68 -4.56
CA PHE A 211 6.00 2.65 -3.73
C PHE A 211 5.39 4.05 -3.56
N PHE A 212 6.18 5.03 -3.12
CA PHE A 212 5.65 6.38 -2.91
C PHE A 212 5.23 7.05 -4.23
N SER A 213 6.05 6.94 -5.28
CA SER A 213 5.71 7.51 -6.59
C SER A 213 4.51 6.82 -7.25
N GLY A 214 4.46 5.49 -7.21
CA GLY A 214 3.36 4.72 -7.80
C GLY A 214 2.01 4.99 -7.16
N ASN A 215 1.97 5.15 -5.83
CA ASN A 215 0.73 5.45 -5.11
C ASN A 215 0.28 6.90 -5.29
N VAL A 216 1.19 7.83 -5.61
CA VAL A 216 0.80 9.21 -5.97
C VAL A 216 0.11 9.27 -7.32
N PHE A 217 0.61 8.58 -8.36
CA PHE A 217 0.14 8.81 -9.73
C PHE A 217 -0.95 7.85 -10.20
N SER A 218 -1.05 6.65 -9.64
CA SER A 218 -1.91 5.58 -10.19
C SER A 218 -3.43 5.85 -10.19
N LEU A 219 -3.89 6.93 -9.55
CA LEU A 219 -5.32 7.24 -9.37
C LEU A 219 -5.73 8.63 -9.90
N PHE A 220 -4.78 9.39 -10.49
CA PHE A 220 -5.03 10.76 -10.97
C PHE A 220 -4.87 10.94 -12.49
N SER A 221 -4.53 9.88 -13.21
CA SER A 221 -4.38 9.88 -14.68
C SER A 221 -5.55 9.19 -15.36
#